data_AF-A0A2W1AZ93-F1
#
_entry.id   AF-A0A2W1AZ93-F1
#
_cell.length_a   1.000
_cell.length_b   1.000
_cell.length_c   1.000
_cell.angle_alpha   90.00
_cell.angle_beta   90.00
_cell.angle_gamma   90.00
#
_symmetry.space_group_name_H-M   'P 1'
#
loop_
_entity.id
_entity.type
_entity.pdbx_description
1 polymer ?
#
loop_
_entity_poly.entity_id
_entity_poly.type
_entity_poly.pdbx_seq_one_letter_code
_entity_poly.pdbx_strand_id
1 'polypeptide(L)'
;MDTKDILTIMLRSGSGKAGVALLLGIVIISVTVVFLFPMDFGSKRWNNPAAWADNPKSVPPFWVGLFMGNNSIAHKVFEVSPQETQANLVQNYSFHYEYNSGKSPTFTTLSFTDVTFHNRPPLLELNVVRPDGREIVLYQQVLRGARPGESSPYKRFEETPLRVFLTSETETLISLVSFLEAEFDVKTNPEALSGLVEQVVFGQPSHQGNLEFVPLNGQYDFQILSYMNHPSDSVGSLKLVLGGNSFGFMGTDSAGRDLALGLLFGFPIALIIGLTTSVFATVIGSTLGIISGFKGNKTDIIIQRFSDIWSNVPLLPILIFLIFILGQKLWIVVIIMILFGWPGLTIVVRSMVLQIRTGQLVESTKALGASNSRIMFRHILFQIAPFVLAQMIFFTPAAILAEAGLSFLGLGDPSIPTWGQILESGFRTGAVYLGYWWWIMPPGVLIVITAMAFVLIALALEPAINPKLRVEK
;
A
#
# COMPACT_ATOMS: atom_id res chain seq x y z
N MET A 1 -22.94 34.18 -13.27
CA MET A 1 -23.55 32.93 -12.78
C MET A 1 -23.00 32.73 -11.40
N ASP A 2 -23.87 32.69 -10.39
CA ASP A 2 -23.43 32.63 -8.99
C ASP A 2 -22.84 31.23 -8.72
N THR A 3 -21.85 31.10 -7.82
CA THR A 3 -21.25 29.79 -7.48
C THR A 3 -22.32 28.83 -6.91
N LYS A 4 -23.35 29.40 -6.27
CA LYS A 4 -24.55 28.69 -5.80
C LYS A 4 -25.34 28.06 -6.94
N ASP A 5 -25.42 28.71 -8.11
CA ASP A 5 -26.17 28.18 -9.26
C ASP A 5 -25.48 26.95 -9.84
N ILE A 6 -24.15 26.97 -9.91
CA ILE A 6 -23.34 25.84 -10.42
C ILE A 6 -23.51 24.62 -9.52
N LEU A 7 -23.36 24.80 -8.21
CA LEU A 7 -23.52 23.70 -7.25
C LEU A 7 -24.93 23.11 -7.30
N THR A 8 -25.94 23.97 -7.43
CA THR A 8 -27.34 23.54 -7.53
C THR A 8 -27.60 22.76 -8.82
N ILE A 9 -27.00 23.17 -9.95
CA ILE A 9 -27.12 22.44 -11.22
C ILE A 9 -26.44 21.07 -11.13
N MET A 10 -25.26 20.97 -10.53
CA MET A 10 -24.58 19.69 -10.34
C MET A 10 -25.38 18.74 -9.47
N LEU A 11 -25.92 19.23 -8.34
CA LEU A 11 -26.69 18.42 -7.40
C LEU A 11 -28.09 18.06 -7.92
N ARG A 12 -28.54 18.66 -9.04
CA ARG A 12 -29.81 18.27 -9.69
C ARG A 12 -29.69 17.02 -10.55
N SER A 13 -28.50 16.67 -11.04
CA SER A 13 -28.30 15.47 -11.86
C SER A 13 -27.95 14.25 -10.99
N GLY A 14 -28.39 13.05 -11.42
CA GLY A 14 -28.03 11.81 -10.73
C GLY A 14 -26.52 11.54 -10.74
N SER A 15 -25.88 11.81 -11.88
CA SER A 15 -24.42 11.72 -12.03
C SER A 15 -23.69 12.70 -11.12
N GLY A 16 -24.16 13.93 -10.98
CA GLY A 16 -23.54 14.92 -10.11
C GLY A 16 -23.63 14.57 -8.63
N LYS A 17 -24.78 14.08 -8.15
CA LYS A 17 -24.91 13.56 -6.78
C LYS A 17 -23.95 12.40 -6.52
N ALA A 18 -23.89 11.43 -7.44
CA ALA A 18 -23.01 10.28 -7.32
C ALA A 18 -21.52 10.70 -7.32
N GLY A 19 -21.12 11.56 -8.25
CA GLY A 19 -19.75 12.06 -8.34
C GLY A 19 -19.32 12.84 -7.10
N VAL A 20 -20.17 13.73 -6.58
CA VAL A 20 -19.90 14.47 -5.34
C VAL A 20 -19.82 13.54 -4.14
N ALA A 21 -20.71 12.56 -4.01
CA ALA A 21 -20.67 11.60 -2.92
C ALA A 21 -19.38 10.77 -2.92
N LEU A 22 -18.96 10.29 -4.10
CA LEU A 22 -17.68 9.57 -4.26
C LEU A 22 -16.50 10.46 -3.91
N LEU A 23 -16.43 11.67 -4.46
CA LEU A 23 -15.33 12.59 -4.18
C LEU A 23 -15.26 12.95 -2.70
N LEU A 24 -16.40 13.20 -2.04
CA LEU A 24 -16.45 13.44 -0.60
C LEU A 24 -15.92 12.24 0.19
N GLY A 25 -16.29 11.01 -0.17
CA GLY A 25 -15.74 9.80 0.44
C GLY A 25 -14.22 9.72 0.31
N ILE A 26 -13.69 9.95 -0.90
CA ILE A 26 -12.24 9.93 -1.19
C ILE A 26 -11.52 11.03 -0.39
N VAL A 27 -12.10 12.23 -0.28
CA VAL A 27 -11.53 13.35 0.49
C VAL A 27 -11.57 13.04 1.99
N ILE A 28 -12.67 12.51 2.53
CA ILE A 28 -12.78 12.13 3.94
C ILE A 28 -11.74 11.07 4.30
N ILE A 29 -11.59 10.03 3.47
CA ILE A 29 -10.58 9.00 3.65
C ILE A 29 -9.18 9.63 3.60
N SER A 30 -8.90 10.45 2.59
CA SER A 30 -7.60 11.12 2.44
C SER A 30 -7.23 11.97 3.65
N VAL A 31 -8.16 12.80 4.13
CA VAL A 31 -7.95 13.64 5.31
C VAL A 31 -7.71 12.78 6.55
N THR A 32 -8.52 11.74 6.74
CA THR A 32 -8.39 10.80 7.87
C THR A 32 -7.02 10.13 7.86
N VAL A 33 -6.56 9.66 6.70
CA VAL A 33 -5.24 9.03 6.54
C VAL A 33 -4.12 10.00 6.84
N VAL A 34 -4.18 11.24 6.36
CA VAL A 34 -3.16 12.27 6.67
C VAL A 34 -3.07 12.57 8.17
N PHE A 35 -4.19 12.48 8.90
CA PHE A 35 -4.19 12.66 10.35
C PHE A 35 -3.74 11.42 11.14
N LEU A 36 -4.09 10.22 10.67
CA LEU A 36 -3.79 8.97 11.39
C LEU A 36 -2.41 8.40 11.09
N PHE A 37 -1.91 8.56 9.86
CA PHE A 37 -0.65 7.98 9.42
C PHE A 37 0.47 9.02 9.55
N PRO A 38 1.64 8.63 10.10
CA PRO A 38 2.77 9.55 10.13
C PRO A 38 3.26 9.81 8.71
N MET A 39 3.79 11.02 8.45
CA MET A 39 4.24 11.42 7.12
C MET A 39 5.39 10.55 6.57
N ASP A 40 6.14 9.91 7.46
CA ASP A 40 7.21 8.97 7.15
C ASP A 40 6.76 7.50 7.17
N PHE A 41 5.45 7.23 7.20
CA PHE A 41 4.88 5.88 7.17
C PHE A 41 5.48 5.03 6.04
N GLY A 42 5.63 5.62 4.85
CA GLY A 42 6.20 4.95 3.69
C GLY A 42 7.61 4.42 3.93
N SER A 43 8.53 5.27 4.39
CA SER A 43 9.92 4.88 4.63
C SER A 43 10.14 4.07 5.91
N LYS A 44 9.48 4.44 7.01
CA LYS A 44 9.70 3.79 8.32
C LYS A 44 8.96 2.46 8.49
N ARG A 45 7.77 2.34 7.89
CA ARG A 45 6.90 1.18 8.08
C ARG A 45 6.66 0.42 6.79
N TRP A 46 6.06 1.04 5.77
CA TRP A 46 5.69 0.33 4.53
C TRP A 46 6.87 -0.36 3.86
N ASN A 47 8.01 0.33 3.73
CA ASN A 47 9.21 -0.20 3.08
C ASN A 47 10.18 -0.90 4.02
N ASN A 48 9.85 -1.04 5.31
CA ASN A 48 10.70 -1.69 6.29
C ASN A 48 10.30 -3.18 6.43
N PRO A 49 11.10 -4.14 5.93
CA PRO A 49 10.74 -5.55 5.99
C PRO A 49 10.56 -6.06 7.42
N ALA A 50 11.29 -5.50 8.40
CA ALA A 50 11.19 -5.91 9.79
C ALA A 50 9.80 -5.64 10.39
N ALA A 51 9.10 -4.60 9.90
CA ALA A 51 7.77 -4.22 10.37
C ALA A 51 6.67 -5.23 9.95
N TRP A 52 6.94 -6.03 8.91
CA TRP A 52 5.98 -6.98 8.32
C TRP A 52 6.43 -8.43 8.46
N ALA A 53 7.61 -8.65 9.05
CA ALA A 53 8.24 -9.96 9.09
C ALA A 53 7.45 -11.01 9.89
N ASP A 54 6.56 -10.58 10.80
CA ASP A 54 5.66 -11.48 11.50
C ASP A 54 4.39 -11.80 10.72
N ASN A 55 4.10 -11.09 9.62
CA ASN A 55 2.88 -11.31 8.86
C ASN A 55 3.04 -12.47 7.87
N PRO A 56 1.95 -13.22 7.60
CA PRO A 56 1.93 -14.17 6.50
C PRO A 56 2.10 -13.48 5.16
N LYS A 57 2.87 -14.10 4.27
CA LYS A 57 3.19 -13.57 2.94
C LYS A 57 2.20 -14.11 1.91
N SER A 58 1.77 -13.24 1.01
CA SER A 58 0.92 -13.59 -0.12
C SER A 58 -0.36 -14.35 0.26
N VAL A 59 -1.03 -13.95 1.35
CA VAL A 59 -2.29 -14.58 1.77
C VAL A 59 -3.50 -13.71 1.46
N PRO A 60 -4.65 -14.31 1.11
CA PRO A 60 -5.88 -13.57 0.81
C PRO A 60 -6.46 -12.89 2.05
N PRO A 61 -7.42 -11.96 1.85
CA PRO A 61 -8.25 -11.44 2.93
C PRO A 61 -8.98 -12.55 3.71
N PHE A 62 -9.23 -12.32 5.00
CA PHE A 62 -9.92 -13.31 5.85
C PHE A 62 -11.32 -13.68 5.32
N TRP A 63 -12.03 -12.70 4.74
CA TRP A 63 -13.41 -12.88 4.29
C TRP A 63 -13.53 -13.78 3.05
N VAL A 64 -12.42 -14.04 2.33
CA VAL A 64 -12.42 -14.96 1.19
C VAL A 64 -12.77 -16.39 1.63
N GLY A 65 -12.32 -16.80 2.81
CA GLY A 65 -12.65 -18.12 3.37
C GLY A 65 -14.15 -18.31 3.60
N LEU A 66 -14.89 -17.24 3.89
CA LEU A 66 -16.35 -17.28 4.11
C LEU A 66 -17.12 -17.67 2.84
N PHE A 67 -16.63 -17.28 1.67
CA PHE A 67 -17.28 -17.57 0.38
C PHE A 67 -16.81 -18.89 -0.23
N MET A 68 -15.56 -19.28 0.02
CA MET A 68 -14.97 -20.50 -0.55
C MET A 68 -15.30 -21.78 0.24
N GLY A 69 -16.08 -21.68 1.32
CA GLY A 69 -16.43 -22.82 2.18
C GLY A 69 -15.22 -23.51 2.81
N ASN A 70 -14.10 -22.79 2.89
CA ASN A 70 -12.80 -23.34 3.23
C ASN A 70 -12.37 -22.71 4.55
N ASN A 71 -12.17 -23.52 5.60
CA ASN A 71 -11.72 -23.04 6.89
C ASN A 71 -10.37 -22.34 6.71
N SER A 72 -10.36 -21.01 6.88
CA SER A 72 -9.15 -20.22 6.91
C SER A 72 -8.59 -20.22 8.33
N ILE A 73 -7.27 -20.24 8.42
CA ILE A 73 -6.55 -20.11 9.68
C ILE A 73 -6.25 -18.62 9.82
N ALA A 74 -6.77 -18.03 10.89
CA ALA A 74 -6.39 -16.69 11.26
C ALA A 74 -4.94 -16.68 11.72
N HIS A 75 -4.19 -15.68 11.28
CA HIS A 75 -2.86 -15.41 11.81
C HIS A 75 -2.95 -15.12 13.32
N LYS A 76 -2.14 -15.82 14.13
CA LYS A 76 -2.11 -15.63 15.58
C LYS A 76 -0.72 -15.23 16.04
N VAL A 77 -0.71 -14.26 16.96
CA VAL A 77 0.49 -13.74 17.59
C VAL A 77 0.27 -13.87 19.09
N PHE A 78 1.18 -14.57 19.75
CA PHE A 78 1.19 -14.69 21.20
C PHE A 78 2.44 -14.01 21.74
N GLU A 79 2.26 -13.14 22.73
CA GLU A 79 3.36 -12.44 23.39
C GLU A 79 3.24 -12.69 24.89
N VAL A 80 4.28 -13.27 25.48
CA VAL A 80 4.27 -13.75 26.86
C VAL A 80 5.56 -13.32 27.56
N SER A 81 5.41 -12.74 28.74
CA SER A 81 6.49 -12.48 29.70
C SER A 81 6.74 -13.72 30.57
N PRO A 82 7.93 -13.87 31.18
CA PRO A 82 8.24 -15.06 31.98
C PRO A 82 7.24 -15.20 33.13
N GLN A 83 6.61 -16.39 33.24
CA GLN A 83 5.54 -16.65 34.22
C GLN A 83 6.11 -17.09 35.57
N GLU A 84 7.12 -17.96 35.54
CA GLU A 84 7.80 -18.46 36.72
C GLU A 84 9.30 -18.49 36.49
N THR A 85 10.06 -18.06 37.51
CA THR A 85 11.50 -18.21 37.53
C THR A 85 11.86 -19.24 38.60
N GLN A 86 12.13 -20.47 38.20
CA GLN A 86 12.57 -21.50 39.13
C GLN A 86 14.04 -21.27 39.50
N ALA A 87 14.31 -21.13 40.79
CA ALA A 87 15.64 -20.92 41.38
C ALA A 87 16.47 -19.77 40.77
N ASN A 88 15.82 -18.76 40.16
CA ASN A 88 16.47 -17.69 39.38
C ASN A 88 17.36 -18.18 38.21
N LEU A 89 17.20 -19.43 37.77
CA LEU A 89 18.03 -20.02 36.73
C LEU A 89 17.21 -20.60 35.57
N VAL A 90 15.91 -20.77 35.72
CA VAL A 90 15.04 -21.24 34.63
C VAL A 90 13.82 -20.34 34.54
N GLN A 91 13.62 -19.70 33.39
CA GLN A 91 12.39 -18.97 33.08
C GLN A 91 11.47 -19.82 32.20
N ASN A 92 10.21 -19.95 32.60
CA ASN A 92 9.19 -20.66 31.83
C ASN A 92 8.21 -19.69 31.17
N TYR A 93 7.90 -19.95 29.91
CA TYR A 93 6.90 -19.26 29.11
C TYR A 93 5.95 -20.28 28.51
N SER A 94 4.65 -20.16 28.81
CA SER A 94 3.64 -21.09 28.28
C SER A 94 2.66 -20.38 27.34
N PHE A 95 2.31 -21.05 26.25
CA PHE A 95 1.29 -20.63 25.30
C PHE A 95 0.33 -21.78 25.06
N HIS A 96 -0.96 -21.49 25.19
CA HIS A 96 -2.01 -22.48 24.94
C HIS A 96 -2.68 -22.11 23.60
N TYR A 97 -2.74 -23.07 22.68
CA TYR A 97 -3.32 -22.87 21.36
C TYR A 97 -4.34 -23.96 21.05
N GLU A 98 -5.61 -23.56 21.05
CA GLU A 98 -6.70 -24.40 20.52
C GLU A 98 -6.67 -24.38 18.99
N TYR A 99 -6.44 -25.56 18.39
CA TYR A 99 -6.35 -25.77 16.96
C TYR A 99 -7.54 -26.58 16.45
N ASN A 100 -8.34 -25.99 15.56
CA ASN A 100 -9.59 -26.58 15.06
C ASN A 100 -9.84 -26.35 13.55
N SER A 101 -8.81 -25.98 12.78
CA SER A 101 -8.99 -25.48 11.41
C SER A 101 -8.85 -26.54 10.32
N GLY A 102 -8.41 -27.77 10.63
CA GLY A 102 -8.19 -28.83 9.64
C GLY A 102 -7.12 -28.49 8.58
N LYS A 103 -6.31 -27.46 8.82
CA LYS A 103 -5.20 -27.01 7.98
C LYS A 103 -4.11 -26.48 8.89
N SER A 104 -2.86 -26.80 8.58
CA SER A 104 -1.71 -26.34 9.37
C SER A 104 -1.38 -24.86 9.10
N PRO A 105 -0.79 -24.15 10.08
CA PRO A 105 -0.21 -22.82 9.87
C PRO A 105 0.75 -22.78 8.67
N THR A 106 0.95 -21.60 8.09
CA THR A 106 1.86 -21.41 6.93
C THR A 106 3.32 -21.29 7.33
N PHE A 107 3.59 -20.85 8.56
CA PHE A 107 4.92 -20.83 9.17
C PHE A 107 4.77 -20.75 10.68
N THR A 108 5.83 -21.09 11.41
CA THR A 108 5.96 -20.80 12.84
C THR A 108 7.25 -20.02 13.09
N THR A 109 7.13 -18.92 13.81
CA THR A 109 8.30 -18.10 14.20
C THR A 109 8.31 -17.89 15.70
N LEU A 110 9.51 -17.89 16.26
CA LEU A 110 9.74 -17.60 17.65
C LEU A 110 10.70 -16.42 17.77
N SER A 111 10.32 -15.41 18.54
CA SER A 111 11.10 -14.20 18.72
C SER A 111 11.39 -13.89 20.19
N PHE A 112 12.58 -13.36 20.45
CA PHE A 112 13.09 -13.05 21.79
C PHE A 112 13.62 -11.61 21.84
N THR A 113 13.33 -10.89 22.92
CA THR A 113 13.89 -9.54 23.18
C THR A 113 14.65 -9.50 24.50
N ASP A 114 15.47 -8.46 24.67
CA ASP A 114 16.07 -8.05 25.95
C ASP A 114 16.78 -9.18 26.70
N VAL A 115 17.73 -9.83 26.04
CA VAL A 115 18.51 -10.90 26.65
C VAL A 115 19.72 -10.30 27.36
N THR A 116 19.84 -10.56 28.66
CA THR A 116 20.98 -10.15 29.48
C THR A 116 21.63 -11.38 30.10
N PHE A 117 22.95 -11.53 29.96
CA PHE A 117 23.70 -12.60 30.61
C PHE A 117 25.07 -12.15 31.12
N HIS A 118 25.57 -12.78 32.19
CA HIS A 118 26.83 -12.37 32.84
C HIS A 118 28.02 -13.26 32.50
N ASN A 119 27.80 -14.58 32.41
CA ASN A 119 28.86 -15.57 32.28
C ASN A 119 28.76 -16.32 30.95
N ARG A 120 27.74 -17.17 30.83
CA ARG A 120 27.46 -17.95 29.62
C ARG A 120 26.09 -17.57 29.09
N PRO A 121 25.92 -17.52 27.76
CA PRO A 121 24.61 -17.25 27.17
C PRO A 121 23.59 -18.31 27.62
N PRO A 122 22.31 -17.93 27.77
CA PRO A 122 21.29 -18.88 28.16
C PRO A 122 21.01 -19.89 27.03
N LEU A 123 20.59 -21.07 27.42
CA LEU A 123 20.06 -22.11 26.53
C LEU A 123 18.56 -21.94 26.44
N LEU A 124 18.03 -21.93 25.22
CA LEU A 124 16.60 -21.89 24.96
C LEU A 124 16.15 -23.24 24.46
N GLU A 125 15.02 -23.69 24.98
CA GLU A 125 14.37 -24.94 24.59
C GLU A 125 12.88 -24.67 24.41
N LEU A 126 12.35 -24.98 23.23
CA LEU A 126 10.93 -24.93 22.91
C LEU A 126 10.40 -26.35 22.85
N ASN A 127 9.50 -26.65 23.78
CA ASN A 127 8.76 -27.89 23.84
C ASN A 127 7.31 -27.66 23.40
N VAL A 128 6.75 -28.62 22.69
CA VAL A 128 5.36 -28.60 22.24
C VAL A 128 4.69 -29.88 22.69
N VAL A 129 3.72 -29.76 23.58
CA VAL A 129 2.83 -30.86 23.96
C VAL A 129 1.64 -30.84 23.02
N ARG A 130 1.42 -31.96 22.34
CA ARG A 130 0.35 -32.14 21.34
C ARG A 130 -0.94 -32.67 21.98
N PRO A 131 -2.08 -32.55 21.30
CA PRO A 131 -3.36 -33.09 21.77
C PRO A 131 -3.37 -34.61 22.04
N ASP A 132 -2.48 -35.36 21.39
CA ASP A 132 -2.30 -36.81 21.59
C ASP A 132 -1.41 -37.15 22.80
N GLY A 133 -1.01 -36.15 23.58
CA GLY A 133 -0.17 -36.29 24.77
C GLY A 133 1.32 -36.47 24.47
N ARG A 134 1.73 -36.44 23.21
CA ARG A 134 3.14 -36.55 22.81
C ARG A 134 3.83 -35.21 22.91
N GLU A 135 5.08 -35.22 23.37
CA GLU A 135 5.91 -34.04 23.52
C GLU A 135 6.98 -34.00 22.42
N ILE A 136 7.20 -32.81 21.86
CA ILE A 136 8.25 -32.55 20.86
C ILE A 136 9.16 -31.46 21.40
N VAL A 137 10.46 -31.75 21.53
CA VAL A 137 11.50 -30.72 21.75
C VAL A 137 11.78 -30.02 20.41
N LEU A 138 10.90 -29.12 20.00
CA LEU A 138 10.83 -28.58 18.65
C LEU A 138 12.05 -27.75 18.26
N TYR A 139 12.69 -27.11 19.22
CA TYR A 139 13.87 -26.29 18.97
C TYR A 139 14.70 -26.11 20.23
N GLN A 140 16.01 -26.27 20.11
CA GLN A 140 16.93 -26.07 21.22
C GLN A 140 18.19 -25.36 20.70
N GLN A 141 18.53 -24.21 21.28
CA GLN A 141 19.73 -23.46 20.87
C GLN A 141 20.32 -22.63 22.01
N VAL A 142 21.65 -22.64 22.10
CA VAL A 142 22.41 -21.71 22.94
C VAL A 142 22.49 -20.35 22.25
N LEU A 143 22.12 -19.28 22.95
CA LEU A 143 22.17 -17.93 22.39
C LEU A 143 23.60 -17.46 22.09
N ARG A 144 23.69 -16.41 21.27
CA ARG A 144 24.99 -15.84 20.86
C ARG A 144 25.76 -15.29 22.07
N GLY A 145 26.93 -15.87 22.33
CA GLY A 145 27.83 -15.50 23.43
C GLY A 145 28.51 -14.13 23.28
N ALA A 146 29.40 -13.83 24.23
CA ALA A 146 30.17 -12.60 24.30
C ALA A 146 31.08 -12.41 23.08
N ARG A 147 31.22 -11.16 22.61
CA ARG A 147 32.19 -10.82 21.54
C ARG A 147 33.52 -10.35 22.17
N PRO A 148 34.66 -10.51 21.48
CA PRO A 148 35.94 -10.00 21.98
C PRO A 148 35.85 -8.50 22.29
N GLY A 149 36.25 -8.11 23.50
CA GLY A 149 36.26 -6.71 23.96
C GLY A 149 34.98 -6.23 24.68
N GLU A 150 33.94 -7.07 24.78
CA GLU A 150 32.75 -6.75 25.58
C GLU A 150 32.97 -7.05 27.07
N SER A 151 32.35 -6.25 27.94
CA SER A 151 32.33 -6.46 29.40
C SER A 151 30.94 -6.84 29.89
N SER A 152 30.89 -7.64 30.95
CA SER A 152 29.66 -8.10 31.59
C SER A 152 28.95 -6.94 32.32
N PRO A 153 27.60 -6.83 32.27
CA PRO A 153 26.64 -7.77 31.67
C PRO A 153 26.56 -7.64 30.14
N TYR A 154 26.50 -8.79 29.47
CA TYR A 154 26.31 -8.86 28.02
C TYR A 154 24.83 -8.74 27.68
N LYS A 155 24.50 -7.76 26.84
CA LYS A 155 23.14 -7.55 26.35
C LYS A 155 23.01 -7.92 24.88
N ARG A 156 21.86 -8.49 24.52
CA ARG A 156 21.50 -8.88 23.15
C ARG A 156 20.04 -8.54 22.88
N PHE A 157 19.75 -8.24 21.62
CA PHE A 157 18.37 -8.08 21.11
C PHE A 157 17.53 -6.99 21.80
N GLU A 158 18.17 -5.89 22.25
CA GLU A 158 17.48 -4.73 22.86
C GLU A 158 16.65 -3.96 21.81
N GLU A 159 17.21 -3.68 20.63
CA GLU A 159 16.49 -2.93 19.58
C GLU A 159 15.79 -3.83 18.56
N THR A 160 16.42 -4.96 18.22
CA THR A 160 15.92 -5.89 17.20
C THR A 160 15.81 -7.29 17.79
N PRO A 161 14.60 -7.89 17.84
CA PRO A 161 14.43 -9.23 18.37
C PRO A 161 15.23 -10.25 17.56
N LEU A 162 15.71 -11.29 18.23
CA LEU A 162 16.13 -12.50 17.53
C LEU A 162 14.87 -13.22 17.05
N ARG A 163 14.66 -13.30 15.74
CA ARG A 163 13.55 -14.06 15.14
C ARG A 163 14.10 -15.36 14.55
N VAL A 164 13.56 -16.48 15.00
CA VAL A 164 13.88 -17.85 14.54
C VAL A 164 12.70 -18.35 13.72
N PHE A 165 12.94 -18.70 12.45
CA PHE A 165 11.94 -19.27 11.56
C PHE A 165 11.99 -20.80 11.68
N LEU A 166 11.20 -21.36 12.59
CA LEU A 166 11.19 -22.79 12.90
C LEU A 166 10.91 -23.66 11.67
N THR A 167 10.12 -23.13 10.71
CA THR A 167 9.80 -23.76 9.42
C THR A 167 11.03 -24.15 8.59
N SER A 168 12.14 -23.42 8.74
CA SER A 168 13.36 -23.60 7.95
C SER A 168 14.61 -23.86 8.81
N GLU A 169 14.43 -24.04 10.11
CA GLU A 169 15.54 -24.19 11.05
C GLU A 169 16.05 -25.64 11.08
N THR A 170 17.35 -25.83 10.93
CA THR A 170 17.95 -27.17 10.80
C THR A 170 17.73 -28.03 12.04
N GLU A 171 17.90 -27.45 13.24
CA GLU A 171 17.66 -28.14 14.51
C GLU A 171 16.20 -28.60 14.65
N THR A 172 15.26 -27.77 14.19
CA THR A 172 13.84 -28.14 14.17
C THR A 172 13.57 -29.29 13.22
N LEU A 173 14.16 -29.27 12.03
CA LEU A 173 14.02 -30.38 11.09
C LEU A 173 14.61 -31.68 11.65
N ILE A 174 15.79 -31.64 12.26
CA ILE A 174 16.43 -32.81 12.88
C ILE A 174 15.55 -33.37 14.00
N SER A 175 15.06 -32.50 14.89
CA SER A 175 14.16 -32.90 15.98
C SER A 175 12.89 -33.59 15.45
N LEU A 176 12.28 -33.04 14.40
CA LEU A 176 11.08 -33.62 13.79
C LEU A 176 11.34 -34.96 13.11
N VAL A 177 12.51 -35.16 12.49
CA VAL A 177 12.91 -36.49 11.97
C VAL A 177 12.98 -37.50 13.11
N SER A 178 13.68 -37.16 14.20
CA SER A 178 13.80 -38.05 15.37
C SER A 178 12.46 -38.35 16.01
N PHE A 179 11.57 -37.36 16.11
CA PHE A 179 10.21 -37.54 16.60
C PHE A 179 9.40 -38.49 15.71
N LEU A 180 9.43 -38.30 14.39
CA LEU A 180 8.71 -39.15 13.44
C LEU A 180 9.18 -40.61 13.46
N GLU A 181 10.48 -40.84 13.58
CA GLU A 181 11.04 -42.18 13.68
C GLU A 181 10.65 -42.85 15.01
N ALA A 182 10.81 -42.13 16.14
CA ALA A 182 10.53 -42.69 17.47
C ALA A 182 9.03 -42.98 17.70
N GLU A 183 8.16 -42.08 17.26
CA GLU A 183 6.74 -42.09 17.64
C GLU A 183 5.82 -42.71 16.58
N PHE A 184 6.28 -42.76 15.33
CA PHE A 184 5.48 -43.24 14.19
C PHE A 184 6.20 -44.24 13.27
N ASP A 185 7.46 -44.61 13.55
CA ASP A 185 8.31 -45.47 12.71
C ASP A 185 8.43 -44.94 11.26
N VAL A 186 8.42 -43.61 11.10
CA VAL A 186 8.56 -42.95 9.79
C VAL A 186 10.01 -42.53 9.61
N LYS A 187 10.73 -43.24 8.75
CA LYS A 187 12.12 -42.93 8.38
C LYS A 187 12.17 -41.87 7.29
N THR A 188 12.81 -40.75 7.59
CA THR A 188 12.92 -39.61 6.67
C THR A 188 14.22 -38.82 6.95
N ASN A 189 14.41 -37.71 6.27
CA ASN A 189 15.56 -36.83 6.45
C ASN A 189 15.12 -35.34 6.52
N PRO A 190 15.98 -34.43 6.99
CA PRO A 190 15.65 -33.01 7.11
C PRO A 190 15.19 -32.35 5.80
N GLU A 191 15.79 -32.73 4.67
CA GLU A 191 15.46 -32.17 3.35
C GLU A 191 14.05 -32.54 2.91
N ALA A 192 13.62 -33.78 3.16
CA ALA A 192 12.28 -34.28 2.84
C ALA A 192 11.19 -33.64 3.69
N LEU A 193 11.52 -33.14 4.89
CA LEU A 193 10.59 -32.39 5.74
C LEU A 193 10.55 -30.88 5.45
N SER A 194 11.40 -30.38 4.54
CA SER A 194 11.39 -28.98 4.15
C SER A 194 10.03 -28.59 3.56
N GLY A 195 9.35 -27.62 4.20
CA GLY A 195 7.99 -27.21 3.84
C GLY A 195 6.85 -28.08 4.40
N LEU A 196 7.18 -29.11 5.21
CA LEU A 196 6.20 -29.97 5.90
C LEU A 196 6.22 -29.79 7.42
N VAL A 197 7.08 -28.91 7.97
CA VAL A 197 7.26 -28.68 9.41
C VAL A 197 5.93 -28.52 10.15
N GLU A 198 5.05 -27.62 9.69
CA GLU A 198 3.76 -27.37 10.33
C GLU A 198 2.78 -28.53 10.15
N GLN A 199 2.92 -29.34 9.10
CA GLN A 199 2.09 -30.54 8.91
C GLN A 199 2.51 -31.65 9.88
N VAL A 200 3.81 -31.77 10.18
CA VAL A 200 4.32 -32.71 11.18
C VAL A 200 3.88 -32.28 12.59
N VAL A 201 4.06 -31.00 12.94
CA VAL A 201 3.71 -30.50 14.29
C VAL A 201 2.20 -30.58 14.53
N PHE A 202 1.39 -30.11 13.58
CA PHE A 202 -0.07 -30.01 13.72
C PHE A 202 -0.84 -31.20 13.12
N GLY A 203 -0.17 -32.33 12.90
CA GLY A 203 -0.76 -33.49 12.23
C GLY A 203 -0.17 -34.83 12.64
N GLN A 204 -0.74 -35.90 12.08
CA GLN A 204 -0.31 -37.28 12.26
C GLN A 204 -0.18 -37.95 10.88
N PRO A 205 0.79 -38.84 10.67
CA PRO A 205 0.90 -39.60 9.43
C PRO A 205 -0.40 -40.35 9.09
N SER A 206 -0.90 -40.22 7.86
CA SER A 206 -2.14 -40.86 7.38
C SER A 206 -2.00 -42.38 7.32
N HIS A 207 -0.81 -42.86 6.92
CA HIS A 207 -0.45 -44.26 6.81
C HIS A 207 0.97 -44.46 7.33
N GLN A 208 1.26 -45.66 7.87
CA GLN A 208 2.61 -46.00 8.34
C GLN A 208 3.62 -45.86 7.18
N GLY A 209 4.66 -45.05 7.41
CA GLY A 209 5.79 -44.88 6.49
C GLY A 209 5.65 -43.81 5.40
N ASN A 210 4.52 -43.09 5.30
CA ASN A 210 4.33 -42.03 4.28
C ASN A 210 4.40 -40.61 4.89
N LEU A 211 4.85 -39.63 4.08
CA LEU A 211 4.92 -38.20 4.43
C LEU A 211 3.63 -37.44 4.12
N GLU A 212 2.48 -38.05 4.38
CA GLU A 212 1.18 -37.42 4.26
C GLU A 212 0.56 -37.28 5.64
N PHE A 213 0.15 -36.07 6.03
CA PHE A 213 -0.31 -35.77 7.38
C PHE A 213 -1.79 -35.41 7.41
N VAL A 214 -2.52 -36.03 8.33
CA VAL A 214 -3.88 -35.66 8.69
C VAL A 214 -3.82 -34.65 9.85
N PRO A 215 -4.55 -33.52 9.78
CA PRO A 215 -4.60 -32.54 10.86
C PRO A 215 -5.03 -33.15 12.20
N LEU A 216 -4.28 -32.87 13.26
CA LEU A 216 -4.60 -33.29 14.62
C LEU A 216 -5.21 -32.11 15.38
N ASN A 217 -6.53 -32.06 15.48
CA ASN A 217 -7.23 -30.99 16.21
C ASN A 217 -7.12 -31.19 17.72
N GLY A 218 -7.11 -30.09 18.46
CA GLY A 218 -7.12 -30.06 19.93
C GLY A 218 -6.23 -28.97 20.51
N GLN A 219 -5.90 -29.09 21.80
CA GLN A 219 -5.03 -28.16 22.49
C GLN A 219 -3.55 -28.50 22.31
N TYR A 220 -2.80 -27.48 21.90
CA TYR A 220 -1.34 -27.50 21.84
C TYR A 220 -0.78 -26.58 22.90
N ASP A 221 0.12 -27.11 23.73
CA ASP A 221 0.81 -26.35 24.76
C ASP A 221 2.26 -26.16 24.36
N PHE A 222 2.61 -24.92 24.01
CA PHE A 222 3.98 -24.52 23.73
C PHE A 222 4.61 -24.06 25.04
N GLN A 223 5.70 -24.69 25.44
CA GLN A 223 6.46 -24.34 26.62
C GLN A 223 7.88 -23.97 26.21
N ILE A 224 8.33 -22.79 26.63
CA ILE A 224 9.69 -22.34 26.37
C ILE A 224 10.41 -22.26 27.70
N LEU A 225 11.50 -22.99 27.80
CA LEU A 225 12.38 -23.00 28.94
C LEU A 225 13.66 -22.25 28.57
N SER A 226 13.96 -21.19 29.31
CA SER A 226 15.23 -20.49 29.23
C SER A 226 16.09 -20.87 30.42
N TYR A 227 17.14 -21.65 30.17
CA TYR A 227 18.13 -22.05 31.17
C TYR A 227 19.26 -21.03 31.21
N MET A 228 19.40 -20.39 32.35
CA MET A 228 20.36 -19.34 32.64
C MET A 228 21.55 -19.88 33.42
N ASN A 229 22.65 -19.11 33.42
CA ASN A 229 23.89 -19.50 34.10
C ASN A 229 24.23 -18.58 35.28
N HIS A 230 23.43 -17.55 35.53
CA HIS A 230 23.61 -16.63 36.66
C HIS A 230 22.24 -16.06 37.11
N PRO A 231 22.00 -15.85 38.43
CA PRO A 231 20.70 -15.40 38.95
C PRO A 231 20.21 -14.04 38.47
N SER A 232 21.12 -13.21 37.97
CA SER A 232 20.83 -11.88 37.39
C SER A 232 20.67 -11.91 35.87
N ASP A 233 20.78 -13.08 35.24
CA ASP A 233 20.49 -13.22 33.81
C ASP A 233 18.99 -13.10 33.59
N SER A 234 18.59 -12.59 32.43
CA SER A 234 17.19 -12.43 32.06
C SER A 234 16.99 -12.61 30.57
N VAL A 235 15.86 -13.23 30.20
CA VAL A 235 15.29 -13.13 28.86
C VAL A 235 14.00 -12.32 28.99
N GLY A 236 13.80 -11.39 28.07
CA GLY A 236 12.62 -10.52 28.06
C GLY A 236 11.35 -11.25 27.65
N SER A 237 10.47 -10.53 26.95
CA SER A 237 9.27 -11.10 26.36
C SER A 237 9.59 -12.04 25.20
N LEU A 238 8.76 -13.08 25.08
CA LEU A 238 8.77 -14.00 23.96
C LEU A 238 7.55 -13.79 23.10
N LYS A 239 7.75 -13.90 21.79
CA LYS A 239 6.68 -13.80 20.80
C LYS A 239 6.66 -15.05 19.93
N LEU A 240 5.61 -15.84 20.04
CA LEU A 240 5.31 -16.97 19.17
C LEU A 240 4.29 -16.53 18.12
N VAL A 241 4.62 -16.80 16.85
CA VAL A 241 3.81 -16.37 15.72
C VAL A 241 3.45 -17.58 14.87
N LEU A 242 2.14 -17.81 14.71
CA LEU A 242 1.56 -18.83 13.84
C LEU A 242 1.00 -18.16 12.58
N GLY A 243 1.59 -18.48 11.43
CA GLY A 243 1.21 -17.97 10.13
C GLY A 243 -0.19 -18.40 9.73
N GLY A 244 -1.08 -17.44 9.50
CA GLY A 244 -2.40 -17.71 8.93
C GLY A 244 -2.30 -18.01 7.43
N ASN A 245 -3.35 -18.61 6.87
CA ASN A 245 -3.53 -18.70 5.41
C ASN A 245 -4.44 -17.59 4.86
N SER A 246 -4.83 -16.66 5.73
CA SER A 246 -5.52 -15.42 5.40
C SER A 246 -5.12 -14.33 6.40
N PHE A 247 -5.18 -13.07 6.00
CA PHE A 247 -4.78 -11.96 6.85
C PHE A 247 -5.52 -10.67 6.51
N GLY A 248 -5.99 -9.98 7.53
CA GLY A 248 -6.55 -8.63 7.39
C GLY A 248 -7.71 -8.54 6.40
N PHE A 249 -8.15 -7.31 6.14
CA PHE A 249 -9.31 -7.06 5.28
C PHE A 249 -8.97 -7.06 3.79
N MET A 250 -7.70 -6.84 3.42
CA MET A 250 -7.24 -6.79 2.03
C MET A 250 -6.14 -7.81 1.70
N GLY A 251 -5.80 -8.71 2.62
CA GLY A 251 -4.72 -9.67 2.42
C GLY A 251 -3.35 -9.03 2.57
N THR A 252 -2.33 -9.83 2.27
CA THR A 252 -0.93 -9.39 2.30
C THR A 252 -0.24 -9.61 0.97
N ASP A 253 0.87 -8.90 0.81
CA ASP A 253 1.77 -9.08 -0.31
C ASP A 253 2.94 -10.04 -0.03
N SER A 254 3.88 -10.16 -0.97
CA SER A 254 5.04 -11.08 -0.87
C SER A 254 6.01 -10.70 0.23
N ALA A 255 5.98 -9.45 0.69
CA ALA A 255 6.76 -8.98 1.82
C ALA A 255 5.98 -9.09 3.15
N GLY A 256 4.71 -9.56 3.12
CA GLY A 256 3.84 -9.63 4.29
C GLY A 256 3.15 -8.29 4.62
N ARG A 257 3.24 -7.29 3.73
CA ARG A 257 2.65 -5.96 3.96
C ARG A 257 1.13 -6.07 3.94
N ASP A 258 0.46 -5.48 4.92
CA ASP A 258 -1.00 -5.37 4.92
C ASP A 258 -1.44 -4.42 3.82
N LEU A 259 -2.06 -4.96 2.77
CA LEU A 259 -2.46 -4.19 1.59
C LEU A 259 -3.50 -3.12 1.94
N ALA A 260 -4.30 -3.29 2.99
CA ALA A 260 -5.30 -2.29 3.38
C ALA A 260 -4.62 -0.95 3.72
N LEU A 261 -3.47 -1.00 4.40
CA LEU A 261 -2.73 0.18 4.79
C LEU A 261 -2.12 0.91 3.58
N GLY A 262 -1.59 0.15 2.61
CA GLY A 262 -1.07 0.73 1.35
C GLY A 262 -2.18 1.33 0.49
N LEU A 263 -3.34 0.67 0.42
CA LEU A 263 -4.50 1.17 -0.32
C LEU A 263 -5.05 2.46 0.29
N LEU A 264 -5.16 2.53 1.63
CA LEU A 264 -5.57 3.73 2.36
C LEU A 264 -4.57 4.88 2.16
N PHE A 265 -3.27 4.62 2.28
CA PHE A 265 -2.24 5.63 2.09
C PHE A 265 -2.20 6.17 0.65
N GLY A 266 -2.61 5.37 -0.33
CA GLY A 266 -2.67 5.81 -1.74
C GLY A 266 -3.72 6.89 -2.02
N PHE A 267 -4.80 7.01 -1.23
CA PHE A 267 -5.86 8.01 -1.45
C PHE A 267 -5.35 9.47 -1.46
N PRO A 268 -4.69 9.97 -0.40
CA PRO A 268 -4.19 11.35 -0.37
C PRO A 268 -3.12 11.58 -1.44
N ILE A 269 -2.33 10.56 -1.76
CA ILE A 269 -1.27 10.63 -2.78
C ILE A 269 -1.88 10.76 -4.19
N ALA A 270 -2.91 9.99 -4.51
CA ALA A 270 -3.64 10.13 -5.77
C ALA A 270 -4.29 11.53 -5.88
N LEU A 271 -4.96 12.00 -4.82
CA LEU A 271 -5.59 13.32 -4.81
C LEU A 271 -4.58 14.46 -4.99
N ILE A 272 -3.46 14.46 -4.26
CA ILE A 272 -2.49 15.55 -4.35
C ILE A 272 -1.86 15.63 -5.74
N ILE A 273 -1.56 14.50 -6.36
CA ILE A 273 -1.00 14.45 -7.72
C ILE A 273 -2.02 14.96 -8.72
N GLY A 274 -3.22 14.37 -8.70
CA GLY A 274 -4.28 14.73 -9.62
C GLY A 274 -4.67 16.21 -9.55
N LEU A 275 -4.88 16.73 -8.34
CA LEU A 275 -5.31 18.12 -8.13
C LEU A 275 -4.18 19.12 -8.39
N THR A 276 -2.96 18.84 -7.94
CA THR A 276 -1.84 19.76 -8.16
C THR A 276 -1.54 19.87 -9.65
N THR A 277 -1.39 18.74 -10.35
CA THR A 277 -1.12 18.74 -11.78
C THR A 277 -2.24 19.43 -12.57
N SER A 278 -3.50 19.12 -12.28
CA SER A 278 -4.63 19.71 -13.01
C SER A 278 -4.77 21.21 -12.78
N VAL A 279 -4.64 21.68 -11.53
CA VAL A 279 -4.75 23.11 -11.19
C VAL A 279 -3.67 23.90 -11.91
N PHE A 280 -2.40 23.53 -11.76
CA PHE A 280 -1.29 24.28 -12.35
C PHE A 280 -1.30 24.22 -13.89
N ALA A 281 -1.51 23.05 -14.49
CA ALA A 281 -1.61 22.94 -15.94
C ALA A 281 -2.77 23.75 -16.51
N THR A 282 -3.91 23.77 -15.80
CA THR A 282 -5.09 24.55 -16.21
C THR A 282 -4.84 26.06 -16.09
N VAL A 283 -4.23 26.51 -15.00
CA VAL A 283 -3.90 27.92 -14.79
C VAL A 283 -2.94 28.41 -15.87
N ILE A 284 -1.88 27.65 -16.17
CA ILE A 284 -0.92 27.99 -17.23
C ILE A 284 -1.63 28.03 -18.60
N GLY A 285 -2.36 26.96 -18.94
CA GLY A 285 -2.99 26.83 -20.25
C GLY A 285 -4.05 27.89 -20.52
N SER A 286 -4.93 28.13 -19.54
CA SER A 286 -5.97 29.16 -19.66
C SER A 286 -5.39 30.57 -19.74
N THR A 287 -4.37 30.89 -18.93
CA THR A 287 -3.71 32.20 -18.94
C THR A 287 -3.04 32.45 -20.30
N LEU A 288 -2.26 31.50 -20.78
CA LEU A 288 -1.59 31.61 -22.08
C LEU A 288 -2.59 31.68 -23.24
N GLY A 289 -3.66 30.88 -23.19
CA GLY A 289 -4.73 30.91 -24.21
C GLY A 289 -5.45 32.26 -24.27
N ILE A 290 -5.78 32.85 -23.10
CA ILE A 290 -6.38 34.19 -23.02
C ILE A 290 -5.44 35.24 -23.60
N ILE A 291 -4.17 35.22 -23.21
CA ILE A 291 -3.17 36.19 -23.69
C ILE A 291 -3.00 36.06 -25.22
N SER A 292 -2.87 34.83 -25.73
CA SER A 292 -2.71 34.50 -27.15
C SER A 292 -3.90 35.02 -27.96
N GLY A 293 -5.13 34.63 -27.58
CA GLY A 293 -6.34 35.00 -28.29
C GLY A 293 -6.67 36.50 -28.20
N PHE A 294 -6.41 37.14 -27.05
CA PHE A 294 -6.77 38.54 -26.84
C PHE A 294 -5.79 39.51 -27.49
N LYS A 295 -4.47 39.33 -27.28
CA LYS A 295 -3.46 40.25 -27.83
C LYS A 295 -3.26 40.07 -29.34
N GLY A 296 -3.38 38.83 -29.84
CA GLY A 296 -3.20 38.54 -31.26
C GLY A 296 -1.78 38.75 -31.78
N ASN A 297 -1.65 38.83 -33.11
CA ASN A 297 -0.42 39.18 -33.83
C ASN A 297 0.79 38.32 -33.42
N LYS A 298 1.94 38.94 -33.14
CA LYS A 298 3.19 38.25 -32.80
C LYS A 298 3.08 37.42 -31.52
N THR A 299 2.34 37.90 -30.51
CA THR A 299 2.16 37.17 -29.24
C THR A 299 1.41 35.87 -29.48
N ASP A 300 0.36 35.90 -30.30
CA ASP A 300 -0.40 34.71 -30.65
C ASP A 300 0.47 33.69 -31.40
N ILE A 301 1.21 34.14 -32.41
CA ILE A 301 2.11 33.28 -33.18
C ILE A 301 3.15 32.62 -32.28
N ILE A 302 3.81 33.36 -31.39
CA ILE A 302 4.85 32.81 -30.51
C ILE A 302 4.26 31.76 -29.56
N ILE A 303 3.16 32.08 -28.87
CA ILE A 303 2.55 31.17 -27.89
C ILE A 303 2.04 29.91 -28.59
N GLN A 304 1.36 30.03 -29.73
CA GLN A 304 0.83 28.88 -30.45
C GLN A 304 1.94 28.02 -31.03
N ARG A 305 2.98 28.60 -31.65
CA ARG A 305 4.09 27.82 -32.20
C ARG A 305 4.89 27.09 -31.12
N PHE A 306 5.10 27.72 -29.98
CA PHE A 306 5.71 27.05 -28.84
C PHE A 306 4.81 25.92 -28.32
N SER A 307 3.50 26.15 -28.20
CA SER A 307 2.53 25.13 -27.77
C SER A 307 2.47 23.95 -28.74
N ASP A 308 2.46 24.21 -30.05
CA ASP A 308 2.51 23.20 -31.10
C ASP A 308 3.76 22.34 -30.93
N ILE A 309 4.95 22.94 -30.88
CA ILE A 309 6.22 22.21 -30.72
C ILE A 309 6.23 21.40 -29.42
N TRP A 310 5.81 22.00 -28.31
CA TRP A 310 5.84 21.37 -26.99
C TRP A 310 4.88 20.18 -26.89
N SER A 311 3.69 20.29 -27.50
CA SER A 311 2.68 19.22 -27.50
C SER A 311 3.06 17.99 -28.34
N ASN A 312 4.01 18.14 -29.27
CA ASN A 312 4.54 17.04 -30.07
C ASN A 312 5.62 16.23 -29.35
N VAL A 313 6.10 16.69 -28.18
CA VAL A 313 7.07 15.95 -27.38
C VAL A 313 6.36 14.80 -26.66
N PRO A 314 6.79 13.53 -26.84
CA PRO A 314 6.15 12.40 -26.20
C PRO A 314 6.43 12.41 -24.69
N LEU A 315 5.36 12.60 -23.90
CA LEU A 315 5.46 12.80 -22.45
C LEU A 315 6.07 11.59 -21.72
N LEU A 316 5.69 10.36 -22.08
CA LEU A 316 6.16 9.15 -21.41
C LEU A 316 7.69 8.97 -21.54
N PRO A 317 8.31 9.02 -22.74
CA PRO A 317 9.76 9.03 -22.89
C PRO A 317 10.48 10.10 -22.06
N ILE A 318 9.95 11.33 -22.00
CA ILE A 318 10.54 12.41 -21.20
C ILE A 318 10.45 12.11 -19.70
N LEU A 319 9.31 11.61 -19.23
CA LEU A 319 9.15 11.19 -17.84
C LEU A 319 10.19 10.12 -17.48
N ILE A 320 10.29 9.06 -18.29
CA ILE A 320 11.25 7.97 -18.06
C ILE A 320 12.69 8.50 -18.02
N PHE A 321 13.07 9.31 -19.01
CA PHE A 321 14.41 9.89 -19.11
C PHE A 321 14.75 10.78 -17.92
N LEU A 322 13.87 11.70 -17.54
CA LEU A 322 14.12 12.62 -16.45
C LEU A 322 14.11 11.93 -15.08
N ILE A 323 13.26 10.93 -14.87
CA ILE A 323 13.25 10.13 -13.64
C ILE A 323 14.53 9.32 -13.52
N PHE A 324 15.03 8.76 -14.63
CA PHE A 324 16.29 8.03 -14.62
C PHE A 324 17.48 8.92 -14.20
N ILE A 325 17.50 10.19 -14.63
CA ILE A 325 18.59 11.12 -14.33
C ILE A 325 18.43 11.79 -12.95
N LEU A 326 17.23 12.29 -12.65
CA LEU A 326 16.95 13.11 -11.48
C LEU A 326 16.51 12.26 -10.26
N GLY A 327 16.25 10.97 -10.46
CA GLY A 327 15.79 10.04 -9.45
C GLY A 327 14.27 9.89 -9.39
N GLN A 328 13.85 8.80 -8.74
CA GLN A 328 12.44 8.45 -8.54
C GLN A 328 11.83 9.25 -7.40
N LYS A 329 11.37 10.48 -7.68
CA LYS A 329 10.68 11.34 -6.70
C LYS A 329 9.31 11.77 -7.20
N LEU A 330 8.32 11.72 -6.32
CA LEU A 330 6.92 12.03 -6.66
C LEU A 330 6.76 13.43 -7.24
N TRP A 331 7.45 14.42 -6.66
CA TRP A 331 7.37 15.82 -7.09
C TRP A 331 7.97 16.05 -8.50
N ILE A 332 8.93 15.22 -8.93
CA ILE A 332 9.50 15.29 -10.29
C ILE A 332 8.45 14.90 -11.31
N VAL A 333 7.70 13.83 -11.04
CA VAL A 333 6.56 13.40 -11.87
C VAL A 333 5.55 14.54 -11.99
N VAL A 334 5.13 15.12 -10.86
CA VAL A 334 4.16 16.22 -10.83
C VAL A 334 4.65 17.43 -11.64
N ILE A 335 5.90 17.86 -11.47
CA ILE A 335 6.46 19.00 -12.21
C ILE A 335 6.49 18.73 -13.70
N ILE A 336 6.96 17.56 -14.14
CA ILE A 336 7.01 17.22 -15.57
C ILE A 336 5.60 17.22 -16.14
N MET A 337 4.63 16.65 -15.44
CA MET A 337 3.24 16.68 -15.89
C MET A 337 2.68 18.10 -16.00
N ILE A 338 3.02 19.00 -15.07
CA ILE A 338 2.62 20.42 -15.15
C ILE A 338 3.30 21.09 -16.36
N LEU A 339 4.60 20.85 -16.57
CA LEU A 339 5.38 21.46 -17.64
C LEU A 339 4.88 21.05 -19.03
N PHE A 340 4.33 19.85 -19.19
CA PHE A 340 3.88 19.33 -20.48
C PHE A 340 2.35 19.30 -20.65
N GLY A 341 1.57 19.46 -19.59
CA GLY A 341 0.11 19.29 -19.63
C GLY A 341 -0.71 20.50 -20.08
N TRP A 342 -0.11 21.70 -20.16
CA TRP A 342 -0.82 22.96 -20.46
C TRP A 342 -1.07 23.28 -21.97
N PRO A 343 -0.29 22.84 -22.97
CA PRO A 343 -0.42 23.31 -24.36
C PRO A 343 -1.79 23.04 -24.99
N GLY A 344 -2.36 21.85 -24.77
CA GLY A 344 -3.66 21.49 -25.33
C GLY A 344 -4.78 22.45 -24.92
N LEU A 345 -4.80 22.82 -23.63
CA LEU A 345 -5.77 23.80 -23.13
C LEU A 345 -5.51 25.21 -23.69
N THR A 346 -4.25 25.62 -23.87
CA THR A 346 -3.90 26.91 -24.49
C THR A 346 -4.53 27.07 -25.87
N ILE A 347 -4.46 26.02 -26.70
CA ILE A 347 -4.99 26.02 -28.07
C ILE A 347 -6.52 26.16 -28.06
N VAL A 348 -7.20 25.41 -27.18
CA VAL A 348 -8.66 25.45 -27.07
C VAL A 348 -9.14 26.79 -26.52
N VAL A 349 -8.55 27.27 -25.43
CA VAL A 349 -8.92 28.56 -24.80
C VAL A 349 -8.66 29.72 -25.75
N ARG A 350 -7.56 29.71 -26.51
CA ARG A 350 -7.33 30.71 -27.56
C ARG A 350 -8.50 30.77 -28.52
N SER A 351 -8.97 29.63 -29.01
CA SER A 351 -10.04 29.55 -30.00
C SER A 351 -11.35 30.18 -29.46
N MET A 352 -11.67 29.92 -28.19
CA MET A 352 -12.80 30.56 -27.51
C MET A 352 -12.60 32.08 -27.36
N VAL A 353 -11.40 32.51 -26.99
CA VAL A 353 -11.07 33.93 -26.79
C VAL A 353 -11.14 34.70 -28.10
N LEU A 354 -10.73 34.10 -29.23
CA LEU A 354 -10.87 34.70 -30.56
C LEU A 354 -12.32 34.99 -30.93
N GLN A 355 -13.25 34.13 -30.51
CA GLN A 355 -14.68 34.34 -30.71
C GLN A 355 -15.24 35.42 -29.77
N ILE A 356 -14.84 35.40 -28.50
CA ILE A 356 -15.34 36.35 -27.48
C ILE A 356 -14.82 37.77 -27.74
N ARG A 357 -13.57 37.92 -28.18
CA ARG A 357 -12.93 39.23 -28.35
C ARG A 357 -13.61 40.11 -29.41
N THR A 358 -14.29 39.51 -30.38
CA THR A 358 -15.05 40.20 -31.44
C THR A 358 -16.53 40.38 -31.07
N GLY A 359 -16.92 40.04 -29.84
CA GLY A 359 -18.29 40.21 -29.36
C GLY A 359 -18.57 41.64 -28.88
N GLN A 360 -19.84 42.05 -28.99
CA GLN A 360 -20.34 43.38 -28.59
C GLN A 360 -20.01 43.74 -27.14
N LEU A 361 -19.98 42.75 -26.23
CA LEU A 361 -19.63 42.96 -24.82
C LEU A 361 -18.20 43.51 -24.67
N VAL A 362 -17.25 42.97 -25.43
CA VAL A 362 -15.85 43.41 -25.38
C VAL A 362 -15.69 44.77 -26.05
N GLU A 363 -16.35 45.01 -27.19
CA GLU A 363 -16.32 46.30 -27.89
C GLU A 363 -16.90 47.43 -27.03
N SER A 364 -18.07 47.21 -26.43
CA SER A 364 -18.72 48.18 -25.55
C SER A 364 -17.88 48.47 -24.30
N THR A 365 -17.28 47.43 -23.71
CA THR A 365 -16.40 47.59 -22.53
C THR A 365 -15.13 48.37 -22.87
N LYS A 366 -14.58 48.20 -24.08
CA LYS A 366 -13.47 49.04 -24.59
C LYS A 366 -13.88 50.49 -24.78
N ALA A 367 -15.08 50.74 -25.34
CA ALA A 367 -15.60 52.10 -25.54
C ALA A 367 -15.79 52.86 -24.20
N LEU A 368 -16.07 52.13 -23.12
CA LEU A 368 -16.13 52.67 -21.75
C LEU A 368 -14.75 52.89 -21.09
N GLY A 369 -13.64 52.69 -21.82
CA GLY A 369 -12.28 52.97 -21.34
C GLY A 369 -11.68 51.89 -20.44
N ALA A 370 -12.22 50.66 -20.43
CA ALA A 370 -11.64 49.58 -19.65
C ALA A 370 -10.25 49.15 -20.19
N SER A 371 -9.30 48.91 -19.29
CA SER A 371 -7.98 48.43 -19.67
C SER A 371 -8.02 47.00 -20.22
N ASN A 372 -7.08 46.67 -21.11
CA ASN A 372 -6.93 45.33 -21.69
C ASN A 372 -6.82 44.22 -20.64
N SER A 373 -6.10 44.47 -19.54
CA SER A 373 -5.99 43.51 -18.42
C SER A 373 -7.34 43.29 -17.73
N ARG A 374 -8.10 44.38 -17.49
CA ARG A 374 -9.45 44.28 -16.92
C ARG A 374 -10.35 43.45 -17.83
N ILE A 375 -10.31 43.67 -19.14
CA ILE A 375 -11.11 42.90 -20.11
C ILE A 375 -10.75 41.41 -20.08
N MET A 376 -9.46 41.08 -20.13
CA MET A 376 -9.00 39.69 -20.09
C MET A 376 -9.42 38.96 -18.81
N PHE A 377 -9.14 39.52 -17.64
CA PHE A 377 -9.32 38.81 -16.37
C PHE A 377 -10.70 38.98 -15.72
N ARG A 378 -11.42 40.06 -16.02
CA ARG A 378 -12.77 40.30 -15.45
C ARG A 378 -13.93 39.99 -16.37
N HIS A 379 -13.71 39.95 -17.68
CA HIS A 379 -14.79 39.69 -18.63
C HIS A 379 -14.56 38.35 -19.35
N ILE A 380 -13.43 38.20 -20.04
CA ILE A 380 -13.16 36.99 -20.83
C ILE A 380 -12.97 35.77 -19.94
N LEU A 381 -12.09 35.85 -18.92
CA LEU A 381 -11.86 34.74 -17.99
C LEU A 381 -13.15 34.28 -17.32
N PHE A 382 -13.99 35.21 -16.84
CA PHE A 382 -15.27 34.86 -16.21
C PHE A 382 -16.24 34.19 -17.17
N GLN A 383 -16.24 34.58 -18.44
CA GLN A 383 -17.08 33.98 -19.47
C GLN A 383 -16.65 32.54 -19.79
N ILE A 384 -15.34 32.26 -19.84
CA ILE A 384 -14.82 30.91 -20.12
C ILE A 384 -14.58 30.07 -18.85
N ALA A 385 -14.71 30.66 -17.65
CA ALA A 385 -14.44 30.00 -16.38
C ALA A 385 -15.17 28.65 -16.21
N PRO A 386 -16.46 28.50 -16.60
CA PRO A 386 -17.13 27.20 -16.52
C PRO A 386 -16.41 26.10 -17.30
N PHE A 387 -15.95 26.42 -18.53
CA PHE A 387 -15.19 25.49 -19.36
C PHE A 387 -13.82 25.17 -18.74
N VAL A 388 -13.10 26.19 -18.29
CA VAL A 388 -11.77 26.04 -17.65
C VAL A 388 -11.86 25.17 -16.40
N LEU A 389 -12.90 25.35 -15.58
CA LEU A 389 -13.15 24.54 -14.37
C LEU A 389 -13.46 23.08 -14.72
N ALA A 390 -14.28 22.81 -15.73
CA ALA A 390 -14.51 21.43 -16.17
C ALA A 390 -13.25 20.78 -16.72
N GLN A 391 -12.40 21.51 -17.45
CA GLN A 391 -11.15 20.96 -17.93
C GLN A 391 -10.20 20.60 -16.78
N MET A 392 -10.15 21.42 -15.73
CA MET A 392 -9.39 21.13 -14.51
C MET A 392 -9.82 19.80 -13.88
N ILE A 393 -11.14 19.60 -13.76
CA ILE A 393 -11.70 18.35 -13.23
C ILE A 393 -11.35 17.17 -14.14
N PHE A 394 -11.43 17.34 -15.46
CA PHE A 394 -11.13 16.30 -16.44
C PHE A 394 -9.64 15.89 -16.47
N PHE A 395 -8.72 16.84 -16.23
CA PHE A 395 -7.28 16.55 -16.17
C PHE A 395 -6.87 15.76 -14.92
N THR A 396 -7.66 15.83 -13.85
CA THR A 396 -7.32 15.19 -12.57
C THR A 396 -7.19 13.66 -12.70
N PRO A 397 -8.17 12.92 -13.25
CA PRO A 397 -8.03 11.48 -13.52
C PRO A 397 -6.85 11.10 -14.41
N ALA A 398 -6.59 11.90 -15.46
CA ALA A 398 -5.49 11.63 -16.38
C ALA A 398 -4.14 11.71 -15.67
N ALA A 399 -3.98 12.65 -14.74
CA ALA A 399 -2.77 12.77 -13.93
C ALA A 399 -2.60 11.60 -12.95
N ILE A 400 -3.67 11.16 -12.29
CA ILE A 400 -3.67 9.99 -11.42
C ILE A 400 -3.29 8.73 -12.20
N LEU A 401 -3.87 8.53 -13.38
CA LEU A 401 -3.60 7.38 -14.22
C LEU A 401 -2.16 7.38 -14.76
N ALA A 402 -1.63 8.55 -15.12
CA ALA A 402 -0.25 8.67 -15.58
C ALA A 402 0.75 8.31 -14.47
N GLU A 403 0.53 8.77 -13.23
CA GLU A 403 1.38 8.36 -12.11
C GLU A 403 1.24 6.87 -11.81
N ALA A 404 0.01 6.34 -11.76
CA ALA A 404 -0.19 4.92 -11.51
C ALA A 404 0.50 4.04 -12.58
N GLY A 405 0.43 4.46 -13.85
CA GLY A 405 1.11 3.79 -14.97
C GLY A 405 2.63 3.87 -14.88
N LEU A 406 3.17 5.02 -14.48
CA LEU A 406 4.61 5.20 -14.28
C LEU A 406 5.12 4.38 -13.09
N SER A 407 4.39 4.38 -11.99
CA SER A 407 4.65 3.55 -10.81
C SER A 407 4.57 2.07 -11.14
N PHE A 408 3.62 1.66 -11.98
CA PHE A 408 3.53 0.30 -12.51
C PHE A 408 4.76 -0.10 -13.34
N LEU A 409 5.36 0.84 -14.08
CA LEU A 409 6.62 0.64 -14.81
C LEU A 409 7.87 0.64 -13.91
N GLY A 410 7.71 0.72 -12.58
CA GLY A 410 8.82 0.73 -11.63
C GLY A 410 9.54 2.08 -11.52
N LEU A 411 8.89 3.17 -11.93
CA LEU A 411 9.46 4.53 -11.95
C LEU A 411 8.80 5.49 -10.93
N GLY A 412 7.92 4.97 -10.08
CA GLY A 412 7.32 5.70 -8.97
C GLY A 412 8.29 5.95 -7.82
N ASP A 413 7.96 6.88 -6.91
CA ASP A 413 8.78 7.18 -5.74
C ASP A 413 8.79 6.02 -4.74
N PRO A 414 9.89 5.25 -4.59
CA PRO A 414 9.90 4.03 -3.79
C PRO A 414 9.65 4.30 -2.31
N SER A 415 9.74 5.54 -1.84
CA SER A 415 9.52 5.89 -0.44
C SER A 415 8.05 6.01 -0.03
N ILE A 416 7.13 6.07 -0.99
CA ILE A 416 5.71 6.36 -0.76
C ILE A 416 4.85 5.25 -1.37
N PRO A 417 4.01 4.54 -0.59
CA PRO A 417 3.09 3.56 -1.15
C PRO A 417 2.07 4.23 -2.07
N THR A 418 2.04 3.81 -3.34
CA THR A 418 1.00 4.20 -4.31
C THR A 418 0.27 2.98 -4.87
N TRP A 419 -0.93 3.18 -5.39
CA TRP A 419 -1.69 2.09 -6.01
C TRP A 419 -0.95 1.48 -7.22
N GLY A 420 -0.23 2.31 -7.98
CA GLY A 420 0.63 1.85 -9.07
C GLY A 420 1.78 0.95 -8.61
N GLN A 421 2.37 1.23 -7.45
CA GLN A 421 3.43 0.37 -6.87
C GLN A 421 2.92 -0.96 -6.35
N ILE A 422 1.71 -0.99 -5.79
CA ILE A 422 1.09 -2.26 -5.38
C ILE A 422 0.86 -3.14 -6.62
N LEU A 423 0.37 -2.54 -7.71
CA LEU A 423 0.21 -3.21 -8.99
C LEU A 423 1.55 -3.68 -9.57
N GLU A 424 2.60 -2.84 -9.51
CA GLU A 424 3.96 -3.19 -9.95
C GLU A 424 4.49 -4.40 -9.19
N SER A 425 4.37 -4.37 -7.85
CA SER A 425 4.84 -5.45 -6.98
C SER A 425 4.12 -6.75 -7.32
N GLY A 426 2.80 -6.70 -7.52
CA GLY A 426 2.02 -7.88 -7.92
C GLY A 426 2.40 -8.42 -9.29
N PHE A 427 2.62 -7.54 -10.27
CA PHE A 427 3.08 -7.94 -11.59
C PHE A 427 4.45 -8.61 -11.53
N ARG A 428 5.42 -7.98 -10.84
CA ARG A 428 6.80 -8.47 -10.71
C ARG A 428 6.88 -9.81 -9.98
N THR A 429 6.02 -10.06 -9.00
CA THR A 429 6.01 -11.33 -8.24
C THR A 429 5.15 -12.41 -8.87
N GLY A 430 4.57 -12.17 -10.05
CA GLY A 430 3.70 -13.13 -10.73
C GLY A 430 2.34 -13.34 -10.06
N ALA A 431 1.86 -12.39 -9.26
CA ALA A 431 0.58 -12.47 -8.53
C ALA A 431 -0.60 -12.81 -9.45
N VAL A 432 -0.61 -12.26 -10.67
CA VAL A 432 -1.65 -12.56 -11.69
C VAL A 432 -1.67 -14.05 -12.04
N TYR A 433 -0.50 -14.64 -12.26
CA TYR A 433 -0.37 -16.05 -12.67
C TYR A 433 -0.65 -17.01 -11.51
N LEU A 434 -0.35 -16.60 -10.28
CA LEU A 434 -0.62 -17.37 -9.06
C LEU A 434 -2.05 -17.21 -8.52
N GLY A 435 -2.88 -16.39 -9.17
CA GLY A 435 -4.27 -16.17 -8.75
C GLY A 435 -4.43 -15.25 -7.54
N TYR A 436 -3.40 -14.46 -7.17
CA TYR A 436 -3.43 -13.49 -6.06
C TYR A 436 -4.18 -12.21 -6.46
N TRP A 437 -5.45 -12.36 -6.81
CA TRP A 437 -6.31 -11.30 -7.33
C TRP A 437 -6.43 -10.08 -6.40
N TRP A 438 -6.27 -10.25 -5.08
CA TRP A 438 -6.38 -9.19 -4.09
C TRP A 438 -5.24 -8.16 -4.16
N TRP A 439 -4.18 -8.44 -4.91
CA TRP A 439 -3.13 -7.44 -5.20
C TRP A 439 -3.50 -6.52 -6.36
N ILE A 440 -4.40 -6.96 -7.24
CA ILE A 440 -4.66 -6.32 -8.53
C ILE A 440 -6.02 -5.63 -8.53
N MET A 441 -7.06 -6.36 -8.11
CA MET A 441 -8.43 -5.86 -8.16
C MET A 441 -8.64 -4.64 -7.25
N PRO A 442 -8.21 -4.63 -5.96
CA PRO A 442 -8.41 -3.47 -5.11
C PRO A 442 -7.75 -2.19 -5.64
N PRO A 443 -6.43 -2.12 -5.94
CA PRO A 443 -5.84 -0.87 -6.44
C PRO A 443 -6.41 -0.46 -7.80
N GLY A 444 -6.70 -1.42 -8.70
CA GLY A 444 -7.34 -1.12 -9.98
C GLY A 444 -8.73 -0.51 -9.83
N VAL A 445 -9.57 -1.08 -8.96
CA VAL A 445 -10.92 -0.56 -8.66
C VAL A 445 -10.85 0.83 -8.02
N LEU A 446 -9.89 1.07 -7.12
CA LEU A 446 -9.71 2.40 -6.51
C LEU A 446 -9.32 3.47 -7.54
N ILE A 447 -8.44 3.15 -8.49
CA ILE A 447 -8.11 4.04 -9.61
C ILE A 447 -9.37 4.37 -10.42
N VAL A 448 -10.17 3.35 -10.77
CA VAL A 448 -11.40 3.52 -11.55
C VAL A 448 -12.44 4.36 -10.79
N ILE A 449 -12.70 4.05 -9.52
CA ILE A 449 -13.67 4.80 -8.69
C ILE A 449 -13.24 6.27 -8.56
N THR A 450 -11.95 6.50 -8.34
CA THR A 450 -11.40 7.85 -8.22
C THR A 450 -11.55 8.62 -9.53
N ALA A 451 -11.16 8.02 -10.66
CA ALA A 451 -11.33 8.61 -11.98
C ALA A 451 -12.82 8.91 -12.28
N MET A 452 -13.70 7.96 -11.98
CA MET A 452 -15.14 8.07 -12.19
C MET A 452 -15.75 9.21 -11.35
N ALA A 453 -15.30 9.43 -10.12
CA ALA A 453 -15.77 10.53 -9.28
C ALA A 453 -15.60 11.89 -9.99
N PHE A 454 -14.41 12.17 -10.52
CA PHE A 454 -14.14 13.41 -11.25
C PHE A 454 -14.86 13.46 -12.60
N VAL A 455 -14.92 12.36 -13.35
CA VAL A 455 -15.64 12.33 -14.64
C VAL A 455 -17.13 12.61 -14.47
N LEU A 456 -17.78 12.00 -13.46
CA LEU A 456 -19.19 12.25 -13.17
C LEU A 456 -19.46 13.71 -12.78
N ILE A 457 -18.54 14.32 -12.02
CA ILE A 457 -18.57 15.76 -11.69
C ILE A 457 -18.42 16.60 -12.96
N ALA A 458 -17.46 16.29 -13.84
CA ALA A 458 -17.27 17.02 -15.09
C ALA A 458 -18.50 16.94 -16.01
N LEU A 459 -19.12 15.77 -16.14
CA LEU A 459 -20.35 15.57 -16.92
C LEU A 459 -21.53 16.34 -16.32
N ALA A 460 -21.65 16.38 -14.99
CA ALA A 460 -22.71 17.15 -14.33
C ALA A 460 -22.55 18.67 -14.50
N LEU A 461 -21.35 19.16 -14.79
CA LEU A 461 -21.06 20.57 -15.12
C LEU A 461 -21.40 20.93 -16.57
N GLU A 462 -21.56 19.96 -17.46
CA GLU A 462 -21.76 20.19 -18.89
C GLU A 462 -22.96 21.12 -19.22
N PRO A 463 -24.14 21.00 -18.56
CA PRO A 463 -25.26 21.92 -18.81
C PRO A 463 -24.99 23.37 -18.34
N ALA A 464 -24.09 23.55 -17.36
CA ALA A 464 -23.66 24.88 -16.94
C ALA A 464 -22.77 25.54 -18.01
N ILE A 465 -22.04 24.73 -18.78
CA ILE A 465 -21.03 25.14 -19.77
C ILE A 465 -21.65 25.32 -21.15
N ASN A 466 -22.59 24.45 -21.54
CA ASN A 466 -23.26 24.52 -22.83
C ASN A 466 -24.66 25.15 -22.70
N PRO A 467 -24.86 26.41 -23.14
CA PRO A 467 -26.16 27.08 -23.03
C PRO A 467 -27.26 26.40 -23.85
N LYS A 468 -26.93 25.60 -24.88
CA LYS A 468 -27.92 24.86 -25.67
C LYS A 468 -28.59 23.73 -24.87
N LEU A 469 -27.91 23.18 -23.86
CA LEU A 469 -28.44 22.12 -22.99
C LEU A 469 -29.34 22.66 -21.87
N ARG A 470 -29.48 23.99 -21.73
CA ARG A 470 -30.39 24.61 -20.74
C ARG A 470 -31.84 24.68 -21.20
N VAL A 471 -32.12 24.45 -22.49
CA VAL A 471 -33.44 24.69 -23.11
C VAL A 471 -34.34 23.45 -23.12
N GLU A 472 -33.82 22.26 -22.85
CA GLU A 472 -34.64 21.06 -22.68
C GLU A 472 -34.76 20.68 -21.21
N LYS A 473 -35.70 21.34 -20.51
CA LYS A 473 -36.45 20.74 -19.40
C LYS A 473 -37.68 21.56 -19.05
#